data_AF-A0A4U9WKJ1-F1
#
_entry.id   AF-A0A4U9WKJ1-F1
#
_cell.length_a   1.000
_cell.length_b   1.000
_cell.length_c   1.000
_cell.angle_alpha   90.00
_cell.angle_beta   90.00
_cell.angle_gamma   90.00
#
_symmetry.space_group_name_H-M   'P 1'
#
loop_
_entity.id
_entity.type
_entity.pdbx_description
1 polymer ?
#
loop_
_entity_poly.entity_id
_entity_poly.type
_entity_poly.pdbx_seq_one_letter_code
_entity_poly.pdbx_strand_id
1 'polypeptide(L)' 'MMTLSYLRLLPSRPSVLGVLITFILSGGIIRAHADDIQFNTDILDVKERENIDLGRFSRSGFIMPGITPC' A
#
# COMPACT_ATOMS: atom_id res chain seq x y z
N MET A 1 34.33 14.55 26.61
CA MET A 1 33.16 14.98 27.41
C MET A 1 32.57 16.29 26.84
N MET A 2 32.20 16.32 25.55
CA MET A 2 31.69 17.55 24.88
C MET A 2 30.65 17.27 23.76
N THR A 3 30.21 16.02 23.59
CA THR A 3 29.28 15.62 22.53
C THR A 3 27.82 15.55 22.99
N LEU A 4 27.57 15.52 24.30
CA LEU A 4 26.22 15.47 24.88
C LEU A 4 25.52 16.84 24.98
N SER A 5 26.25 17.92 24.71
CA SER A 5 25.77 19.30 24.91
C SER A 5 24.93 19.83 23.74
N TYR A 6 25.12 19.30 22.52
CA TYR A 6 24.31 19.68 21.36
C TYR A 6 22.85 19.24 21.47
N LEU A 7 22.59 18.17 22.23
CA LEU A 7 21.21 17.71 22.50
C LEU A 7 20.44 18.65 23.44
N ARG A 8 21.16 19.48 24.22
CA ARG A 8 20.58 20.36 25.26
C ARG A 8 20.26 21.78 24.75
N LEU A 9 20.68 22.13 23.54
CA LEU A 9 20.44 23.45 22.94
C LEU A 9 19.25 23.50 21.97
N LEU A 10 18.51 22.40 21.80
CA LEU A 10 17.29 22.45 21.01
C LEU A 10 16.23 23.24 21.80
N PRO A 11 15.84 24.44 21.38
CA PRO A 11 14.85 25.21 22.12
C PRO A 11 13.53 24.43 22.05
N SER A 12 13.02 23.98 23.19
CA SER A 12 11.67 23.40 23.34
C SER A 12 10.62 24.51 23.22
N ARG A 13 10.62 25.22 22.09
CA ARG A 13 9.51 26.08 21.70
C ARG A 13 8.40 25.14 21.25
N PRO A 14 7.15 25.28 21.73
CA PRO A 14 6.04 24.40 21.36
C PRO A 14 5.87 24.29 19.83
N SER A 15 6.33 25.32 19.09
CA SER A 15 6.40 25.33 17.64
C SER A 15 7.29 24.22 17.04
N VAL A 16 8.43 23.87 17.63
CA VAL A 16 9.30 22.79 17.09
C VAL A 16 8.63 21.43 17.24
N LEU A 17 7.97 21.20 18.38
CA LEU A 17 7.19 19.98 18.61
C LEU A 17 6.01 19.90 17.64
N GLY A 18 5.30 21.02 17.41
CA GLY A 18 4.23 21.09 16.41
C GLY A 18 4.72 20.81 14.98
N VAL A 19 5.89 21.32 14.60
CA VAL A 19 6.51 21.02 13.30
C VAL A 19 6.87 19.54 13.18
N LEU A 20 7.41 18.92 14.22
CA LEU A 20 7.71 17.48 14.21
C LEU A 20 6.43 16.63 14.12
N ILE A 21 5.39 16.98 14.89
CA ILE A 21 4.09 16.29 14.86
C ILE A 21 3.44 16.40 13.49
N THR A 22 3.40 17.61 12.91
CA THR A 22 2.85 17.83 11.57
C THR A 22 3.67 17.14 10.48
N PHE A 23 5.00 17.07 10.61
CA PHE A 23 5.86 16.33 9.69
C PHE A 23 5.63 14.81 9.76
N ILE A 24 5.45 14.25 10.96
CA ILE A 24 5.13 12.83 11.14
C ILE A 24 3.71 12.50 10.64
N LEU A 25 2.72 13.34 10.96
CA LEU A 25 1.33 13.18 10.51
C LEU A 25 1.15 13.45 9.02
N SER A 26 1.97 14.31 8.44
CA SER A 26 2.06 14.52 6.99
C SER A 26 2.55 13.26 6.25
N GLY A 27 2.98 12.23 7.01
CA GLY A 27 3.06 10.82 6.62
C GLY A 27 2.95 10.63 5.13
N GLY A 28 4.09 10.81 4.45
CA GLY A 28 4.16 10.80 2.99
C GLY A 28 3.36 9.62 2.47
N ILE A 29 2.46 9.88 1.52
CA ILE A 29 1.51 8.91 0.99
C ILE A 29 2.27 7.61 0.70
N ILE A 30 2.19 6.65 1.63
CA ILE A 30 2.75 5.33 1.43
C ILE A 30 1.79 4.69 0.45
N ARG A 31 2.10 4.84 -0.84
CA ARG A 31 1.47 4.08 -1.91
C ARG A 31 1.82 2.63 -1.60
N ALA A 32 0.91 1.93 -0.92
CA ALA A 32 0.99 0.49 -0.81
C ALA A 32 0.87 -0.05 -2.25
N HIS A 33 2.00 -0.40 -2.85
CA HIS A 33 2.01 -1.07 -4.13
C HIS A 33 1.59 -2.51 -3.84
N ALA A 34 0.31 -2.81 -4.06
CA ALA A 34 -0.10 -4.21 -4.13
C ALA A 34 0.55 -4.81 -5.38
N ASP A 35 1.18 -5.96 -5.21
CA ASP A 35 1.66 -6.73 -6.36
C ASP A 35 0.45 -7.28 -7.13
N ASP A 36 0.64 -7.62 -8.41
CA ASP A 36 -0.45 -8.17 -9.22
C ASP A 36 -0.97 -9.47 -8.59
N ILE A 37 -2.31 -9.60 -8.49
CA ILE A 37 -2.94 -10.81 -7.96
C ILE A 37 -2.67 -11.96 -8.94
N GLN A 38 -1.85 -12.93 -8.51
CA GLN A 38 -1.55 -14.13 -9.29
C GLN A 38 -2.47 -15.28 -8.88
N PHE A 39 -3.30 -15.74 -9.81
CA PHE A 39 -4.15 -16.91 -9.61
C PHE A 39 -3.36 -18.19 -9.88
N ASN A 40 -3.71 -19.27 -9.17
CA ASN A 40 -3.11 -20.56 -9.42
C ASN A 40 -3.59 -21.12 -10.77
N THR A 41 -2.73 -21.06 -11.78
CA THR A 41 -3.08 -21.53 -13.13
C THR A 41 -2.91 -23.03 -13.29
N ASP A 42 -2.22 -23.72 -12.37
CA ASP A 42 -1.88 -25.16 -12.48
C ASP A 42 -3.06 -26.08 -12.21
N ILE A 43 -4.08 -25.58 -11.48
CA ILE A 43 -5.32 -26.31 -11.22
C ILE A 43 -6.41 -25.94 -12.25
N LEU A 44 -6.18 -24.89 -13.06
CA LEU A 44 -7.10 -24.49 -14.12
C LEU A 44 -7.06 -25.54 -15.24
N ASP A 45 -8.23 -26.00 -15.70
CA ASP A 45 -8.33 -26.95 -16.80
C ASP A 45 -7.58 -26.40 -18.02
N VAL A 46 -6.72 -27.23 -18.62
CA VAL A 46 -5.87 -26.87 -19.77
C VAL A 46 -6.70 -26.35 -20.95
N LYS A 47 -7.96 -26.80 -21.07
CA LYS A 47 -8.90 -26.31 -22.08
C LYS A 47 -9.44 -24.90 -21.81
N GLU A 48 -9.44 -24.45 -20.56
CA GLU A 48 -9.90 -23.11 -20.18
C GLU A 48 -8.77 -22.07 -20.12
N ARG A 49 -7.51 -22.50 -20.01
CA ARG A 49 -6.33 -21.61 -19.98
C ARG A 49 -6.26 -20.66 -21.18
N GLU A 50 -6.71 -21.06 -22.36
CA GLU A 50 -6.73 -20.20 -23.56
C GLU A 50 -7.98 -19.31 -23.66
N ASN A 51 -9.04 -19.61 -22.90
CA ASN A 51 -10.33 -18.93 -23.00
C ASN A 51 -10.60 -17.96 -21.83
N ILE A 52 -9.80 -18.00 -20.77
CA ILE A 52 -9.96 -17.16 -19.57
C ILE A 52 -8.81 -16.14 -19.49
N ASP A 53 -9.16 -14.86 -19.64
CA ASP A 53 -8.23 -13.74 -19.43
C ASP A 53 -8.12 -13.39 -17.94
N LEU A 54 -7.15 -14.01 -17.26
CA LEU A 54 -6.81 -13.79 -15.84
C LEU A 54 -6.32 -12.36 -15.55
N GLY A 55 -5.80 -11.66 -16.57
CA GLY A 55 -5.32 -10.28 -16.43
C GLY A 55 -6.45 -9.28 -16.18
N ARG A 56 -7.69 -9.62 -16.51
CA ARG A 56 -8.86 -8.79 -16.16
C ARG A 56 -9.30 -9.01 -14.72
N PHE A 57 -9.17 -10.22 -14.21
CA PHE A 57 -9.52 -10.57 -12.83
C PHE A 57 -8.48 -10.10 -11.80
N SER A 58 -7.22 -9.90 -12.21
CA SER A 58 -6.16 -9.42 -11.30
C SER A 58 -6.27 -7.92 -10.97
N ARG A 59 -7.14 -7.17 -11.66
CA ARG A 59 -7.32 -5.73 -11.44
C ARG A 59 -8.21 -5.44 -10.24
N SER A 60 -7.77 -4.51 -9.40
CA SER A 60 -8.58 -4.00 -8.30
C SER A 60 -9.90 -3.43 -8.82
N GLY A 61 -11.03 -3.81 -8.21
CA GLY A 61 -12.36 -3.32 -8.57
C GLY A 61 -13.01 -4.02 -9.77
N PHE A 62 -12.40 -5.10 -10.28
CA PHE A 62 -13.06 -5.94 -11.26
C PHE A 62 -14.24 -6.71 -10.61
N ILE A 63 -15.41 -6.62 -11.22
CA ILE A 63 -16.62 -7.38 -10.83
C ILE A 63 -16.85 -8.44 -11.91
N MET A 64 -16.97 -9.70 -11.51
CA MET A 64 -17.25 -10.80 -12.43
C MET A 64 -18.63 -10.58 -13.09
N PRO A 65 -18.70 -10.45 -14.42
CA PRO A 65 -19.98 -10.37 -15.10
C PRO A 65 -20.68 -11.73 -14.99
N GLY A 66 -21.86 -11.73 -14.40
CA GLY A 66 -22.65 -12.94 -14.19
C GLY A 66 -24.02 -12.60 -13.63
N ILE A 67 -24.95 -13.53 -13.77
CA ILE A 67 -26.23 -13.45 -13.07
C ILE A 67 -25.99 -14.00 -11.66
N THR A 68 -26.08 -13.14 -10.65
CA THR A 68 -26.21 -13.58 -9.27
C THR A 68 -27.67 -14.00 -9.10
N PRO A 69 -27.98 -15.29 -8.87
CA PRO A 69 -29.35 -15.71 -8.64
C PRO A 69 -29.85 -15.02 -7.37
N CYS A 70 -30.97 -14.32 -7.51
CA CYS A 70 -31.74 -13.75 -6.41
C CYS A 70 -32.60 -14.83 -5.74
#